data_AF-A0A6H1WS38-F1
#
_entry.id   AF-A0A6H1WS38-F1
#
_cell.length_a   1.000
_cell.length_b   1.000
_cell.length_c   1.000
_cell.angle_alpha   90.00
_cell.angle_beta   90.00
_cell.angle_gamma   90.00
#
_symmetry.space_group_name_H-M   'P 1'
#
loop_
_entity.id
_entity.type
_entity.pdbx_description
1 polymer ?
#
loop_
_entity_poly.entity_id
_entity_poly.type
_entity_poly.pdbx_seq_one_letter_code
_entity_poly.pdbx_strand_id
1 'polypeptide(L)'
;MNFSHPERALREFEVRNLLLGLALVIGTALAAREPRAVGSVLAGVVLSLVLFQYLKRDGRWIAGQALAGVPYGKILRSFLLKYYLRLLAVGLLLGLAFRTGILHPVFLVLGLSVVVLQGFLLAGEALLGRILPIGSRR
;
A
#
# COMPACT_ATOMS: atom_id res chain seq x y z
N MET A 1 2.01 14.61 -9.87
CA MET A 1 0.86 13.79 -10.32
C MET A 1 -0.29 14.71 -10.72
N ASN A 2 -0.91 14.50 -11.88
CA ASN A 2 -2.09 15.27 -12.28
C ASN A 2 -3.34 14.63 -11.66
N PHE A 3 -3.82 15.14 -10.52
CA PHE A 3 -4.97 14.60 -9.78
C PHE A 3 -6.33 14.79 -10.50
N SER A 4 -6.32 15.46 -11.65
CA SER A 4 -7.48 15.63 -12.54
C SER A 4 -7.99 14.31 -13.14
N HIS A 5 -7.16 13.26 -13.18
CA HIS A 5 -7.55 11.92 -13.62
C HIS A 5 -7.20 10.86 -12.56
N PRO A 6 -8.12 10.57 -11.61
CA PRO A 6 -7.84 9.70 -10.47
C PRO A 6 -7.41 8.30 -10.87
N GLU A 7 -7.90 7.78 -12.00
CA GLU A 7 -7.48 6.47 -12.50
C GLU A 7 -6.03 6.43 -13.00
N ARG A 8 -5.56 7.51 -13.63
CA ARG A 8 -4.16 7.61 -14.08
C ARG A 8 -3.22 7.74 -12.89
N ALA A 9 -3.58 8.56 -11.90
CA ALA A 9 -2.83 8.69 -10.65
C ALA A 9 -2.74 7.35 -9.89
N LEU A 10 -3.84 6.60 -9.80
CA LEU A 10 -3.83 5.27 -9.17
C LEU A 10 -2.95 4.26 -9.94
N ARG A 11 -2.95 4.29 -11.27
CA ARG A 11 -2.08 3.41 -12.09
C ARG A 11 -0.61 3.77 -11.92
N GLU A 12 -0.26 5.05 -11.95
CA GLU A 12 1.11 5.51 -11.71
C GLU A 12 1.59 5.11 -10.31
N PHE A 13 0.74 5.24 -9.28
CA PHE A 13 1.03 4.75 -7.93
C PHE A 13 1.28 3.25 -7.90
N GLU A 14 0.45 2.48 -8.61
CA GLU A 14 0.59 1.03 -8.71
C GLU A 14 1.92 0.62 -9.35
N VAL A 15 2.28 1.24 -10.48
CA VAL A 15 3.54 0.98 -11.19
C VAL A 15 4.74 1.35 -10.33
N ARG A 16 4.73 2.53 -9.70
CA ARG A 16 5.85 2.96 -8.86
C ARG A 16 6.02 2.07 -7.63
N ASN A 17 4.94 1.56 -7.03
CA ASN A 17 5.02 0.60 -5.92
C ASN A 17 5.60 -0.73 -6.39
N LEU A 18 5.25 -1.17 -7.59
CA LEU A 18 5.77 -2.40 -8.17
C LEU A 18 7.29 -2.27 -8.42
N LEU A 19 7.73 -1.15 -8.97
CA LEU A 19 9.16 -0.85 -9.19
C LEU A 19 9.94 -0.76 -7.88
N LEU A 20 9.41 -0.04 -6.88
CA LEU A 20 10.05 0.05 -5.56
C LEU A 20 10.08 -1.31 -4.86
N GLY A 21 9.01 -2.10 -4.96
CA GLY A 21 8.95 -3.45 -4.42
C GLY A 21 9.99 -4.38 -5.06
N LEU A 22 10.12 -4.33 -6.39
CA LEU A 22 11.14 -5.09 -7.13
C LEU A 22 12.55 -4.66 -6.74
N ALA A 23 12.81 -3.35 -6.69
CA ALA A 23 14.11 -2.81 -6.27
C ALA A 23 14.47 -3.27 -4.85
N LEU A 24 13.49 -3.29 -3.94
CA LEU A 24 13.69 -3.73 -2.56
C LEU A 24 13.98 -5.23 -2.47
N VAL A 25 13.26 -6.07 -3.21
CA VAL A 25 13.50 -7.52 -3.26
C VAL A 25 14.89 -7.82 -3.84
N ILE A 26 15.25 -7.18 -4.95
CA ILE A 26 16.57 -7.35 -5.59
C ILE A 26 17.68 -6.85 -4.65
N GLY A 27 17.51 -5.67 -4.05
CA GLY A 27 18.47 -5.12 -3.09
C GLY A 27 18.68 -6.04 -1.89
N THR A 28 17.59 -6.62 -1.36
CA THR A 28 17.66 -7.60 -0.27
C THR A 28 18.34 -8.89 -0.71
N ALA A 29 18.08 -9.37 -1.92
CA ALA A 29 18.73 -10.57 -2.46
C ALA A 29 20.25 -10.39 -2.58
N LEU A 30 20.71 -9.22 -3.02
CA LEU A 30 22.13 -8.90 -3.15
C LEU A 30 22.80 -8.72 -1.77
N ALA A 31 22.12 -8.07 -0.83
CA ALA A 31 22.68 -7.70 0.48
C ALA A 31 22.65 -8.84 1.49
N ALA A 32 21.50 -9.49 1.67
CA ALA A 32 21.32 -10.50 2.72
C ALA A 32 21.82 -11.89 2.29
N ARG A 33 21.73 -12.22 0.99
CA ARG A 33 22.01 -13.56 0.42
C ARG A 33 21.28 -14.72 1.12
N GLU A 34 20.30 -14.42 1.97
CA GLU A 34 19.53 -15.38 2.74
C GLU A 34 18.15 -15.56 2.09
N PRO A 35 17.79 -16.77 1.60
CA PRO A 35 16.52 -17.00 0.91
C PRO A 35 15.30 -16.64 1.75
N ARG A 36 15.39 -16.84 3.08
CA ARG A 36 14.33 -16.50 4.02
C ARG A 36 14.08 -15.00 4.11
N ALA A 37 15.15 -14.19 4.11
CA ALA A 37 15.04 -12.74 4.10
C ALA A 37 14.38 -12.24 2.81
N VAL A 38 14.84 -12.75 1.66
CA VAL A 38 14.28 -12.41 0.34
C VAL A 38 12.82 -12.82 0.23
N GLY A 39 12.48 -14.04 0.65
CA GLY A 39 11.10 -14.54 0.66
C GLY A 39 10.19 -13.71 1.57
N SER A 40 10.71 -13.22 2.70
CA SER A 40 9.96 -12.35 3.62
C SER A 40 9.70 -10.97 3.04
N VAL A 41 10.70 -10.34 2.40
CA VAL A 41 10.51 -9.07 1.70
C VAL A 41 9.51 -9.24 0.56
N LEU A 42 9.66 -10.28 -0.26
CA LEU A 42 8.76 -10.57 -1.37
C LEU A 42 7.31 -10.76 -0.87
N ALA A 43 7.12 -11.54 0.19
CA ALA A 43 5.80 -11.71 0.81
C ALA A 43 5.22 -10.37 1.29
N GLY A 44 6.03 -9.50 1.89
CA GLY A 44 5.62 -8.17 2.32
C GLY A 44 5.21 -7.28 1.14
N VAL A 45 5.99 -7.28 0.05
CA VAL A 45 5.69 -6.54 -1.19
C VAL A 45 4.38 -7.02 -1.80
N VAL A 46 4.21 -8.33 -1.98
CA VAL A 46 2.98 -8.92 -2.53
C VAL A 46 1.77 -8.58 -1.65
N LEU A 47 1.90 -8.73 -0.32
CA LEU A 47 0.83 -8.41 0.62
C LEU A 47 0.44 -6.93 0.53
N SER A 48 1.41 -6.03 0.41
CA SER A 48 1.14 -4.59 0.27
C SER A 48 0.40 -4.25 -1.03
N LEU A 49 0.76 -4.89 -2.15
CA LEU A 49 0.06 -4.73 -3.43
C LEU A 49 -1.37 -5.25 -3.36
N VAL A 50 -1.57 -6.43 -2.75
CA VAL A 50 -2.90 -7.01 -2.54
C VAL A 50 -3.76 -6.08 -1.68
N LEU A 51 -3.22 -5.59 -0.57
CA LEU A 51 -3.92 -4.63 0.30
C LEU A 51 -4.30 -3.35 -0.46
N PHE A 52 -3.41 -2.84 -1.31
CA PHE A 52 -3.69 -1.67 -2.15
C PHE A 52 -4.82 -1.93 -3.16
N GLN A 53 -4.85 -3.09 -3.83
CA GLN A 53 -5.96 -3.47 -4.73
C GLN A 53 -7.30 -3.53 -4.00
N TYR A 54 -7.30 -4.10 -2.78
CA TYR A 54 -8.49 -4.11 -1.95
C TYR A 54 -8.93 -2.70 -1.57
N LEU A 55 -8.00 -1.82 -1.19
CA LEU A 55 -8.30 -0.43 -0.87
C LEU A 55 -8.92 0.32 -2.07
N LYS A 56 -8.38 0.10 -3.28
CA LYS A 56 -8.93 0.64 -4.54
C LYS A 56 -10.34 0.14 -4.82
N ARG A 57 -10.61 -1.15 -4.56
CA ARG A 57 -11.95 -1.73 -4.68
C ARG A 57 -12.92 -1.16 -3.64
N ASP A 58 -12.49 -1.04 -2.40
CA ASP A 58 -13.30 -0.48 -1.31
C ASP A 58 -13.61 1.01 -1.57
N GLY A 59 -12.65 1.78 -2.08
CA GLY A 59 -12.86 3.18 -2.49
C GLY A 59 -13.93 3.34 -3.58
N ARG A 60 -13.91 2.48 -4.61
CA ARG A 60 -14.98 2.46 -5.63
C ARG A 60 -16.34 2.07 -5.06
N TRP A 61 -16.37 1.13 -4.12
CA TRP A 61 -17.60 0.73 -3.44
C TRP A 61 -18.16 1.87 -2.57
N ILE A 62 -17.32 2.58 -1.82
CA ILE A 62 -17.71 3.77 -1.05
C ILE A 62 -18.29 4.85 -1.96
N ALA A 63 -17.61 5.15 -3.08
CA ALA A 63 -18.09 6.13 -4.04
C ALA A 63 -19.46 5.74 -4.62
N GLY A 64 -19.65 4.45 -4.97
CA GLY A 64 -20.94 3.93 -5.44
C GLY A 64 -22.05 4.03 -4.40
N GLN A 65 -21.76 3.76 -3.12
CA GLN A 65 -22.74 3.90 -2.03
C GLN A 65 -23.11 5.36 -1.76
N ALA A 66 -22.13 6.27 -1.85
CA ALA A 66 -22.36 7.71 -1.71
C ALA A 66 -23.26 8.24 -2.85
N LEU A 67 -23.01 7.82 -4.09
CA LEU A 67 -23.86 8.14 -5.24
C LEU A 67 -25.28 7.56 -5.12
N ALA A 68 -25.43 6.41 -4.47
CA ALA A 68 -26.73 5.79 -4.19
C ALA A 68 -27.48 6.42 -3.00
N GLY A 69 -26.97 7.50 -2.41
CA GLY A 69 -27.62 8.22 -1.30
C GLY A 69 -27.59 7.48 0.04
N VAL A 70 -26.72 6.48 0.21
CA VAL A 70 -26.60 5.75 1.48
C VAL A 70 -26.01 6.68 2.55
N PRO A 71 -26.55 6.70 3.78
CA PRO A 71 -26.02 7.53 4.86
C PRO A 71 -24.55 7.21 5.15
N TYR A 72 -23.72 8.25 5.24
CA TYR A 72 -22.27 8.13 5.48
C TYR A 72 -21.93 7.24 6.67
N GLY A 73 -22.69 7.33 7.78
CA GLY A 73 -22.47 6.49 8.97
C GLY A 73 -22.61 4.98 8.70
N LYS A 74 -23.53 4.58 7.81
CA LYS A 74 -23.72 3.17 7.43
C LYS A 74 -22.60 2.67 6.53
N ILE A 75 -22.14 3.52 5.61
CA ILE A 75 -20.99 3.24 4.73
C ILE A 75 -19.73 3.06 5.59
N LEU A 76 -19.46 4.01 6.48
CA LEU A 76 -18.28 4.01 7.34
C LEU A 76 -18.25 2.79 8.27
N ARG A 77 -19.37 2.47 8.94
CA ARG A 77 -19.46 1.29 9.82
C ARG A 77 -19.20 0.00 9.06
N SER A 78 -19.79 -0.16 7.87
CA SER A 78 -19.60 -1.35 7.04
C SER A 78 -18.16 -1.47 6.54
N PHE A 79 -17.54 -0.34 6.16
CA PHE A 79 -16.14 -0.28 5.75
C PHE A 79 -15.21 -0.65 6.90
N LEU A 80 -15.38 -0.03 8.08
CA LEU A 80 -14.57 -0.29 9.28
C LEU A 80 -14.66 -1.76 9.70
N LEU A 81 -15.86 -2.35 9.73
CA LEU A 81 -16.04 -3.74 10.10
C LEU A 81 -15.27 -4.68 9.15
N LYS A 82 -15.40 -4.48 7.83
CA LYS A 82 -14.66 -5.25 6.83
C LYS A 82 -13.15 -5.06 6.97
N TYR A 83 -12.72 -3.82 7.24
CA TYR A 83 -11.32 -3.47 7.40
C TYR A 83 -10.71 -4.15 8.63
N TYR A 84 -11.35 -4.08 9.80
CA TYR A 84 -10.87 -4.75 11.02
C TYR A 84 -10.87 -6.27 10.90
N LEU A 85 -11.89 -6.86 10.28
CA LEU A 85 -11.93 -8.31 10.06
C LEU A 85 -10.79 -8.76 9.12
N ARG A 86 -10.48 -7.96 8.09
CA ARG A 86 -9.34 -8.21 7.20
C ARG A 86 -8.02 -8.09 7.93
N LEU A 87 -7.84 -7.05 8.76
CA LEU A 87 -6.66 -6.86 9.60
C LEU A 87 -6.47 -8.02 10.58
N LEU A 88 -7.54 -8.50 11.19
CA LEU A 88 -7.51 -9.65 12.08
C LEU A 88 -7.06 -10.91 11.32
N ALA A 89 -7.64 -11.18 10.16
CA ALA A 89 -7.27 -12.33 9.33
C ALA A 89 -5.81 -12.27 8.88
N VAL A 90 -5.34 -11.11 8.39
CA VAL A 90 -3.94 -10.91 8.00
C VAL A 90 -3.02 -11.06 9.22
N GLY A 91 -3.37 -10.47 10.35
CA GLY A 91 -2.60 -10.58 11.60
C GLY A 91 -2.47 -12.02 12.08
N LEU A 92 -3.54 -12.81 12.01
CA LEU A 92 -3.52 -14.24 12.33
C LEU A 92 -2.62 -15.04 11.39
N LEU A 93 -2.72 -14.80 10.08
CA LEU A 93 -1.87 -15.47 9.08
C LEU A 93 -0.39 -15.13 9.28
N LEU A 94 -0.08 -13.86 9.54
CA LEU A 94 1.30 -13.42 9.82
C LEU A 94 1.80 -13.99 11.15
N GLY A 95 0.98 -13.99 12.19
CA GLY A 95 1.32 -14.59 13.49
C GLY A 95 1.64 -16.08 13.35
N LEU A 96 0.87 -16.81 12.55
CA LEU A 96 1.15 -18.22 12.24
C LEU A 96 2.46 -18.37 11.46
N ALA A 97 2.67 -17.55 10.42
CA ALA A 97 3.87 -17.60 9.59
C ALA A 97 5.16 -17.23 10.35
N PHE A 98 5.07 -16.36 11.35
CA PHE A 98 6.18 -16.06 12.25
C PHE A 98 6.43 -17.20 13.24
N ARG A 99 5.36 -17.77 13.81
CA ARG A 99 5.47 -18.90 14.75
C ARG A 99 6.11 -20.13 14.11
N THR A 100 5.80 -20.41 12.84
CA THR A 100 6.40 -21.54 12.10
C THR A 100 7.80 -21.24 11.55
N GLY A 101 8.30 -20.01 11.73
CA GLY A 101 9.60 -19.60 11.22
C GLY A 101 9.67 -19.48 9.70
N ILE A 102 8.54 -19.48 9.00
CA ILE A 102 8.52 -19.36 7.53
C ILE A 102 8.95 -17.95 7.11
N LEU A 103 8.46 -16.93 7.83
CA LEU A 103 8.75 -15.53 7.53
C LEU A 103 9.58 -14.90 8.66
N HIS A 104 10.44 -13.96 8.27
CA HIS A 104 11.21 -13.13 9.19
C HIS A 104 10.52 -11.77 9.34
N PRO A 105 10.08 -11.39 10.55
CA PRO A 105 9.20 -10.24 10.77
C PRO A 105 9.80 -8.91 10.30
N VAL A 106 11.09 -8.70 10.53
CA VAL A 106 11.79 -7.47 10.10
C VAL A 106 11.74 -7.29 8.58
N PHE A 107 12.09 -8.33 7.83
CA PHE A 107 12.11 -8.29 6.37
C PHE A 107 10.69 -8.19 5.77
N LEU A 108 9.69 -8.80 6.43
CA LEU A 108 8.30 -8.62 6.03
C LEU A 108 7.84 -7.16 6.17
N VAL A 109 8.14 -6.53 7.30
CA VAL A 109 7.81 -5.11 7.55
C VAL A 109 8.49 -4.22 6.52
N LEU A 110 9.73 -4.56 6.16
CA LEU A 110 10.48 -3.87 5.11
C LEU A 110 9.74 -3.92 3.76
N GLY A 111 9.26 -5.11 3.36
CA GLY A 111 8.42 -5.27 2.17
C GLY A 111 7.08 -4.54 2.23
N LEU A 112 6.42 -4.52 3.40
CA LEU A 112 5.16 -3.79 3.61
C LEU A 112 5.32 -2.27 3.55
N SER A 113 6.51 -1.75 3.89
CA SER A 113 6.78 -0.32 3.97
C SER A 113 6.70 0.40 2.63
N VAL A 114 6.81 -0.32 1.51
CA VAL A 114 6.86 0.24 0.15
C VAL A 114 5.66 1.16 -0.15
N VAL A 115 4.45 0.71 0.18
CA VAL A 115 3.21 1.48 -0.04
C VAL A 115 3.14 2.72 0.86
N VAL A 116 3.58 2.60 2.11
CA VAL A 116 3.58 3.70 3.09
C VAL A 116 4.60 4.76 2.66
N LEU A 117 5.81 4.33 2.30
CA LEU A 117 6.88 5.19 1.83
C LEU A 117 6.45 5.97 0.59
N GLN A 118 5.79 5.31 -0.36
CA GLN A 118 5.30 5.96 -1.56
C GLN A 118 4.15 6.94 -1.28
N GLY A 119 3.24 6.59 -0.37
CA GLY A 119 2.21 7.52 0.09
C GLY A 119 2.83 8.77 0.74
N PHE A 120 3.88 8.59 1.54
CA PHE A 120 4.60 9.68 2.18
C PHE A 120 5.36 10.55 1.18
N LEU A 121 6.04 9.95 0.19
CA LEU A 121 6.74 10.67 -0.88
C LEU A 121 5.77 11.52 -1.70
N LEU A 122 4.59 11.00 -2.04
CA LEU A 122 3.59 11.75 -2.79
C LEU A 122 2.93 12.85 -1.96
N ALA A 123 2.66 12.61 -0.68
CA ALA A 123 2.19 13.64 0.22
C ALA A 123 3.25 14.75 0.40
N GLY A 124 4.53 14.36 0.48
CA GLY A 124 5.67 15.26 0.53
C GLY A 124 5.82 16.10 -0.74
N GLU A 125 5.74 15.49 -1.94
CA GLU A 125 5.72 16.20 -3.22
C GLU A 125 4.56 17.20 -3.30
N ALA A 126 3.36 16.80 -2.88
CA ALA A 126 2.19 17.68 -2.87
C ALA A 126 2.33 18.85 -1.89
N LEU A 127 2.97 18.63 -0.74
CA LEU A 127 3.26 19.66 0.25
C LEU A 127 4.36 20.62 -0.24
N LEU A 128 5.45 20.08 -0.79
CA LEU A 128 6.54 20.85 -1.39
C LEU A 128 6.06 21.70 -2.56
N GLY A 129 5.20 21.16 -3.44
CA GLY A 129 4.60 21.92 -4.54
C GLY A 129 3.64 23.04 -4.09
N ARG A 130 3.13 22.98 -2.85
CA ARG A 130 2.34 24.07 -2.24
C ARG A 130 3.20 25.12 -1.55
N ILE A 131 4.35 24.74 -0.99
CA ILE A 131 5.24 25.64 -0.21
C ILE A 131 6.26 26.34 -1.11
N LEU A 132 6.77 25.62 -2.12
CA LEU A 132 7.71 26.13 -3.12
C LEU A 132 7.02 26.09 -4.48
N PRO A 133 6.29 27.14 -4.90
CA PRO A 133 5.92 27.32 -6.29
C PRO A 133 7.19 27.70 -7.07
N ILE A 134 8.17 26.79 -7.16
CA ILE A 134 9.30 26.97 -8.05
C ILE A 134 8.78 26.76 -9.47
N GLY A 135 8.40 27.88 -10.09
CA GLY A 135 8.64 28.08 -11.51
C GLY A 135 7.57 27.69 -12.51
N SER A 136 6.26 27.71 -12.20
CA SER A 136 5.24 27.71 -13.26
C SER A 136 5.03 29.12 -13.87
N ARG A 137 6.11 29.77 -14.29
CA ARG A 137 6.10 30.91 -15.21
C ARG A 137 7.30 30.81 -16.15
N ARG A 138 7.19 29.96 -17.17
CA ARG A 138 7.35 30.25 -18.60
C ARG A 138 7.42 28.95 -19.39
#